data_AF-A0A7T1HJZ6-F1
#
_entry.id   AF-A0A7T1HJZ6-F1
#
_cell.length_a   1.000
_cell.length_b   1.000
_cell.length_c   1.000
_cell.angle_alpha   90.00
_cell.angle_beta   90.00
_cell.angle_gamma   90.00
#
_symmetry.space_group_name_H-M   'P 1'
#
loop_
_entity.id
_entity.type
_entity.pdbx_description
1 polymer ?
#
loop_
_entity_poly.entity_id
_entity_poly.type
_entity_poly.pdbx_seq_one_letter_code
_entity_poly.pdbx_strand_id
1 'polypeptide(L)'
;MSDPVDPDPGLNHEAGTSSESSSSTGPETGAGSEPETPESSDFVAVAVTTFTTVFLAELGDKTQLAALLLSAESGQPGVVFVGAALALICSSLVGVLLGRWLAAVLPAQRLERIAGVLMVSLGLWLGGQAGLGLLQPVLDFPNP
;
A
#
# COMPACT_ATOMS: atom_id res chain seq x y z
N MET A 1 41.66 22.26 -75.79
CA MET A 1 42.59 22.51 -74.68
C MET A 1 42.00 23.65 -73.86
N SER A 2 41.18 23.31 -72.86
CA SER A 2 40.74 24.13 -71.71
C SER A 2 39.66 23.33 -70.95
N ASP A 3 40.06 22.30 -70.19
CA ASP A 3 39.35 21.97 -68.95
C ASP A 3 39.99 22.82 -67.82
N PRO A 4 39.40 23.07 -66.64
CA PRO A 4 38.11 22.66 -66.07
C PRO A 4 37.35 23.86 -65.41
N VAL A 5 36.32 23.59 -64.59
CA VAL A 5 35.91 24.27 -63.34
C VAL A 5 34.39 24.44 -63.26
N ASP A 6 33.79 23.61 -62.41
CA ASP A 6 32.46 23.80 -61.82
C ASP A 6 32.37 25.15 -61.07
N PRO A 7 31.24 25.84 -61.17
CA PRO A 7 30.77 26.68 -60.09
C PRO A 7 29.47 26.11 -59.52
N ASP A 8 29.57 25.49 -58.34
CA ASP A 8 28.50 25.56 -57.35
C ASP A 8 28.73 26.83 -56.50
N PRO A 9 27.85 27.83 -56.57
CA PRO A 9 27.72 28.80 -55.51
C PRO A 9 26.31 28.75 -54.94
N GLY A 10 26.21 28.17 -53.75
CA GLY A 10 25.08 28.35 -52.87
C GLY A 10 24.64 29.81 -52.77
N LEU A 11 23.32 30.01 -52.82
CA LEU A 11 22.64 31.23 -52.43
C LEU A 11 21.51 30.87 -51.48
N ASN A 12 21.87 30.46 -50.28
CA ASN A 12 21.07 30.71 -49.08
C ASN A 12 21.77 31.80 -48.28
N HIS A 13 21.31 33.00 -48.54
CA HIS A 13 21.58 34.22 -47.83
C HIS A 13 21.04 34.13 -46.39
N GLU A 14 21.68 34.89 -45.49
CA GLU A 14 21.20 35.36 -44.18
C GLU A 14 21.63 34.61 -42.92
N ALA A 15 22.88 34.91 -42.55
CA ALA A 15 23.30 35.43 -41.25
C ALA A 15 22.28 35.46 -40.08
N GLY A 16 22.72 34.86 -38.97
CA GLY A 16 22.67 35.51 -37.66
C GLY A 16 21.71 34.90 -36.62
N THR A 17 22.23 34.02 -35.77
CA THR A 17 22.28 34.27 -34.32
C THR A 17 23.13 33.20 -33.61
N SER A 18 24.25 33.66 -33.08
CA SER A 18 24.76 33.38 -31.72
C SER A 18 24.68 31.94 -31.18
N SER A 19 25.82 31.26 -31.29
CA SER A 19 26.52 30.54 -30.23
C SER A 19 25.72 30.08 -29.00
N GLU A 20 25.43 28.77 -28.94
CA GLU A 20 25.68 27.97 -27.75
C GLU A 20 26.36 26.67 -28.18
N SER A 21 27.68 26.67 -28.01
CA SER A 21 28.55 25.50 -28.09
C SER A 21 28.69 24.96 -26.68
N SER A 22 28.28 23.71 -26.45
CA SER A 22 29.15 22.65 -25.91
C SER A 22 28.35 21.37 -25.73
N SER A 23 28.41 20.52 -26.76
CA SER A 23 28.32 19.07 -26.57
C SER A 23 29.74 18.53 -26.77
N SER A 24 30.25 17.81 -25.77
CA SER A 24 31.43 16.96 -25.96
C SER A 24 31.29 15.72 -25.08
N THR A 25 30.84 14.66 -25.73
CA THR A 25 30.95 13.27 -25.30
C THR A 25 32.42 12.83 -25.43
N GLY A 26 32.98 12.21 -24.38
CA GLY A 26 34.30 11.56 -24.38
C GLY A 26 34.65 10.97 -22.99
N PRO A 27 35.47 9.90 -22.90
CA PRO A 27 35.12 8.66 -22.21
C PRO A 27 35.61 8.52 -20.76
N GLU A 28 35.02 7.51 -20.10
CA GLU A 28 35.11 7.10 -18.69
C GLU A 28 36.53 6.89 -18.14
N THR A 29 36.72 7.09 -16.83
CA THR A 29 37.42 6.17 -15.88
C THR A 29 37.56 6.84 -14.51
N GLY A 30 36.83 6.35 -13.51
CA GLY A 30 36.89 6.86 -12.13
C GLY A 30 35.99 6.14 -11.13
N ALA A 31 36.31 4.87 -10.86
CA ALA A 31 36.15 4.16 -9.60
C ALA A 31 34.78 4.17 -8.86
N GLY A 32 34.17 2.98 -8.80
CA GLY A 32 33.52 2.49 -7.58
C GLY A 32 31.99 2.53 -7.56
N SER A 33 31.35 1.75 -8.42
CA SER A 33 29.98 1.29 -8.18
C SER A 33 29.87 -0.12 -8.75
N GLU A 34 30.38 -1.11 -8.01
CA GLU A 34 29.91 -2.48 -8.20
C GLU A 34 28.39 -2.44 -7.98
N PRO A 35 27.55 -2.89 -8.93
CA PRO A 35 26.17 -3.19 -8.61
C PRO A 35 26.17 -4.43 -7.73
N GLU A 36 26.37 -4.22 -6.43
CA GLU A 36 26.11 -5.19 -5.37
C GLU A 36 24.70 -5.75 -5.57
N THR A 37 24.60 -7.05 -5.83
CA THR A 37 23.33 -7.78 -6.05
C THR A 37 22.38 -7.57 -4.86
N PRO A 38 21.24 -6.87 -5.00
CA PRO A 38 20.30 -6.65 -3.92
C PRO A 38 19.12 -7.62 -4.08
N GLU A 39 19.20 -8.82 -3.50
CA GLU A 39 18.09 -9.79 -3.60
C GLU A 39 17.59 -10.28 -2.24
N SER A 40 18.29 -10.01 -1.13
CA SER A 40 17.86 -10.47 0.22
C SER A 40 17.43 -9.35 1.16
N SER A 41 18.14 -8.21 1.15
CA SER A 41 17.86 -7.10 2.08
C SER A 41 16.52 -6.42 1.78
N ASP A 42 16.15 -6.31 0.50
CA ASP A 42 14.90 -5.67 0.09
C ASP A 42 13.68 -6.53 0.45
N PHE A 43 13.76 -7.85 0.27
CA PHE A 43 12.69 -8.76 0.70
C PHE A 43 12.52 -8.76 2.22
N VAL A 44 13.62 -8.83 2.97
CA VAL A 44 13.57 -8.77 4.44
C VAL A 44 13.03 -7.41 4.89
N ALA A 45 13.43 -6.31 4.27
CA ALA A 45 12.90 -4.98 4.56
C ALA A 45 11.40 -4.89 4.29
N VAL A 46 10.92 -5.38 3.14
CA VAL A 46 9.49 -5.42 2.80
C VAL A 46 8.71 -6.33 3.76
N ALA A 47 9.26 -7.50 4.11
CA ALA A 47 8.64 -8.43 5.04
C ALA A 47 8.53 -7.83 6.45
N VAL A 48 9.60 -7.23 6.96
CA VAL A 48 9.62 -6.60 8.29
C VAL A 48 8.72 -5.39 8.35
N THR A 49 8.73 -4.51 7.33
CA THR A 49 7.84 -3.33 7.30
C THR A 49 6.38 -3.74 7.22
N THR A 50 6.02 -4.64 6.29
CA THR A 50 4.65 -5.13 6.15
C THR A 50 4.18 -5.85 7.41
N PHE A 51 5.01 -6.76 7.95
CA PHE A 51 4.71 -7.44 9.20
C PHE A 51 4.51 -6.46 10.34
N THR A 52 5.41 -5.49 10.53
CA THR A 52 5.32 -4.53 11.63
C THR A 52 4.08 -3.66 11.48
N THR A 53 3.78 -3.14 10.28
CA THR A 53 2.59 -2.32 10.03
C THR A 53 1.30 -3.11 10.28
N VAL A 54 1.19 -4.32 9.75
CA VAL A 54 0.00 -5.18 9.93
C VAL A 54 -0.12 -5.62 11.39
N PHE A 55 0.98 -6.05 12.01
CA PHE A 55 1.01 -6.44 13.41
C PHE A 55 0.56 -5.31 14.32
N LEU A 56 1.05 -4.08 14.12
CA LEU A 56 0.64 -2.94 14.94
C LEU A 56 -0.83 -2.54 14.71
N ALA A 57 -1.32 -2.70 13.49
CA ALA A 57 -2.72 -2.44 13.15
C ALA A 57 -3.68 -3.49 13.75
N GLU A 58 -3.22 -4.73 13.88
CA GLU A 58 -4.03 -5.87 14.35
C GLU A 58 -3.77 -6.23 15.82
N LEU A 59 -2.73 -5.69 16.46
CA LEU A 59 -2.35 -6.02 17.83
C LEU A 59 -3.50 -5.68 18.80
N GLY A 60 -4.06 -6.69 19.45
CA GLY A 60 -5.13 -6.49 20.41
C GLY A 60 -6.51 -6.31 19.77
N ASP A 61 -6.69 -6.75 18.52
CA ASP A 61 -8.04 -6.96 17.99
C ASP A 61 -8.84 -7.88 18.94
N LYS A 62 -10.14 -7.61 19.01
CA LYS A 62 -11.11 -8.41 19.78
C LYS A 62 -11.04 -9.89 19.42
N THR A 63 -10.70 -10.24 18.19
CA THR A 63 -10.53 -11.63 17.77
C THR A 63 -9.34 -12.29 18.47
N GLN A 64 -8.24 -11.57 18.71
CA GLN A 64 -7.07 -12.08 19.44
C GLN A 64 -7.38 -12.31 20.92
N LEU A 65 -8.09 -11.38 21.57
CA LEU A 65 -8.54 -11.56 22.94
C LEU A 65 -9.56 -12.70 23.08
N ALA A 66 -10.49 -12.82 22.14
CA ALA A 66 -11.46 -13.92 22.12
C ALA A 66 -10.78 -15.28 21.99
N ALA A 67 -9.79 -15.40 21.09
CA ALA A 67 -9.00 -16.63 20.95
C ALA A 67 -8.18 -16.94 22.20
N LEU A 68 -7.56 -15.93 22.82
CA LEU A 68 -6.80 -16.09 24.06
C LEU A 68 -7.68 -16.55 25.23
N LEU A 69 -8.84 -15.92 25.42
CA LEU A 69 -9.79 -16.28 26.47
C LEU A 69 -10.36 -17.68 26.25
N LEU A 70 -10.72 -18.02 25.01
CA LEU A 70 -11.20 -19.36 24.67
C LEU A 70 -10.12 -20.43 24.88
N SER A 71 -8.86 -20.10 24.59
CA SER A 71 -7.71 -20.96 24.89
C SER A 71 -7.47 -21.11 26.39
N ALA A 72 -7.68 -20.06 27.18
CA ALA A 72 -7.54 -20.08 28.62
C ALA A 72 -8.67 -20.88 29.29
N GLU A 73 -9.91 -20.78 28.80
CA GLU A 73 -11.07 -21.52 29.34
C GLU A 73 -11.09 -23.00 28.96
N SER A 74 -10.71 -23.35 27.72
CA SER A 74 -10.82 -24.73 27.22
C SER A 74 -9.76 -25.69 27.77
N GLY A 75 -8.65 -25.15 28.31
CA GLY A 75 -7.48 -25.93 28.74
C GLY A 75 -6.80 -26.73 27.61
N GLN A 76 -7.22 -26.52 26.35
CA GLN A 76 -6.82 -27.30 25.18
C GLN A 76 -6.43 -26.36 24.03
N PRO A 77 -5.24 -25.73 24.10
CA PRO A 77 -4.81 -24.70 23.15
C PRO A 77 -4.79 -25.18 21.70
N GLY A 78 -4.49 -26.47 21.46
CA GLY A 78 -4.49 -27.05 20.12
C GLY A 78 -5.86 -27.05 19.44
N VAL A 79 -6.94 -27.31 20.18
CA VAL A 79 -8.31 -27.33 19.62
C VAL A 79 -8.76 -25.92 19.28
N VAL A 80 -8.43 -24.95 20.13
CA VAL A 80 -8.74 -23.53 19.89
C VAL A 80 -7.97 -23.00 18.68
N PHE A 81 -6.69 -23.38 18.54
CA PHE A 81 -5.90 -23.02 17.36
C PHE A 81 -6.54 -23.54 16.07
N VAL A 82 -6.90 -24.83 16.03
CA VAL A 82 -7.54 -25.43 14.84
C VAL A 82 -8.90 -24.79 14.56
N GLY A 83 -9.70 -24.53 15.60
CA GLY A 83 -10.99 -23.86 15.46
C GLY A 83 -10.86 -22.43 14.90
N ALA A 84 -9.93 -21.64 15.44
CA ALA A 84 -9.64 -20.29 14.97
C ALA A 84 -9.07 -20.29 13.53
N ALA A 85 -8.18 -21.23 13.20
CA ALA A 85 -7.64 -21.38 11.87
C ALA A 85 -8.74 -21.75 10.84
N LEU A 86 -9.63 -22.68 11.19
CA LEU A 86 -10.77 -23.03 10.34
C LEU A 86 -11.73 -21.85 10.17
N ALA A 87 -12.04 -21.12 11.25
CA ALA A 87 -12.87 -19.93 11.18
C ALA A 87 -12.27 -18.87 10.25
N LEU A 88 -10.96 -18.64 10.33
CA LEU A 88 -10.25 -17.72 9.46
C LEU A 88 -10.32 -18.16 7.99
N ILE A 89 -10.03 -19.43 7.69
CA ILE A 89 -10.10 -19.96 6.33
C ILE A 89 -11.52 -19.80 5.75
N CYS A 90 -12.54 -20.17 6.52
CA CYS A 90 -13.93 -20.04 6.11
C CYS A 90 -14.31 -18.57 5.88
N SER A 91 -13.92 -17.68 6.78
CA SER A 91 -14.16 -16.24 6.66
C SER A 91 -13.50 -15.66 5.41
N SER A 92 -12.21 -15.98 5.19
CA SER A 92 -11.48 -15.55 4.01
C SER A 92 -12.10 -16.11 2.72
N LEU A 93 -12.54 -17.37 2.71
CA LEU A 93 -13.19 -17.97 1.54
C LEU A 93 -14.49 -17.23 1.19
N VAL A 94 -15.34 -16.96 2.18
CA VAL A 94 -16.57 -16.18 2.01
C VAL A 94 -16.24 -14.77 1.53
N GLY A 95 -15.25 -14.11 2.13
CA GLY A 95 -14.80 -12.77 1.75
C GLY A 95 -14.30 -12.69 0.31
N VAL A 96 -13.50 -13.66 -0.13
CA VAL A 96 -12.99 -13.73 -1.52
C VAL A 96 -14.13 -14.01 -2.50
N LEU A 97 -15.04 -14.92 -2.17
CA LEU A 97 -16.16 -15.26 -3.05
C LEU A 97 -17.12 -14.08 -3.21
N LEU A 98 -17.46 -13.43 -2.11
CA LEU A 98 -18.28 -12.24 -2.08
C LEU A 98 -17.58 -11.06 -2.79
N GLY A 99 -16.29 -10.86 -2.53
CA GLY A 99 -15.49 -9.83 -3.19
C GLY A 99 -15.42 -10.01 -4.71
N ARG A 100 -15.21 -11.25 -5.19
CA ARG A 100 -15.27 -11.57 -6.62
C ARG A 100 -16.65 -11.30 -7.21
N TRP A 101 -17.71 -11.67 -6.52
CA TRP A 101 -19.08 -11.41 -6.96
C TRP A 101 -19.36 -9.90 -7.05
N LEU A 102 -18.99 -9.11 -6.03
CA LEU A 102 -19.14 -7.66 -6.04
C LEU A 102 -18.33 -7.01 -7.16
N ALA A 103 -17.09 -7.45 -7.38
CA ALA A 103 -16.22 -6.92 -8.43
C ALA A 103 -16.75 -7.23 -9.84
N ALA A 104 -17.50 -8.31 -10.02
CA ALA A 104 -18.14 -8.64 -11.29
C ALA A 104 -19.39 -7.78 -11.59
N VAL A 105 -20.06 -7.28 -10.55
CA VAL A 105 -21.33 -6.53 -10.66
C VAL A 105 -21.12 -5.02 -10.62
N LEU A 106 -20.09 -4.54 -9.90
CA LEU A 106 -19.86 -3.13 -9.63
C LEU A 106 -18.56 -2.62 -10.26
N PRO A 107 -18.56 -1.42 -10.88
CA PRO A 107 -17.33 -0.77 -11.31
C PRO A 107 -16.47 -0.37 -10.10
N ALA A 108 -15.15 -0.52 -10.23
CA ALA A 108 -14.16 -0.34 -9.14
C ALA A 108 -14.32 0.98 -8.38
N GLN A 109 -14.56 2.11 -9.07
CA GLN A 109 -14.73 3.42 -8.45
C GLN A 109 -15.93 3.48 -7.49
N ARG A 110 -17.00 2.72 -7.76
CA ARG A 110 -18.16 2.67 -6.84
C ARG A 110 -17.82 1.84 -5.61
N LEU A 111 -17.09 0.74 -5.79
CA LEU A 111 -16.69 -0.13 -4.69
C LEU A 111 -15.75 0.59 -3.71
N GLU A 112 -14.75 1.33 -4.22
CA GLU A 112 -13.86 2.15 -3.40
C GLU A 112 -14.60 3.23 -2.62
N ARG A 113 -15.52 3.95 -3.28
CA ARG A 113 -16.31 5.00 -2.62
C ARG A 113 -17.22 4.42 -1.53
N ILE A 114 -17.88 3.29 -1.80
CA ILE A 114 -18.74 2.61 -0.82
C ILE A 114 -17.90 2.13 0.37
N ALA A 115 -16.75 1.49 0.12
CA ALA A 115 -15.84 1.03 1.17
C ALA A 115 -15.36 2.18 2.06
N GLY A 116 -14.95 3.31 1.46
CA GLY A 116 -14.54 4.51 2.20
C GLY A 116 -15.67 5.11 3.04
N VAL A 117 -16.88 5.24 2.47
CA VAL A 117 -18.06 5.77 3.20
C VAL A 117 -18.44 4.85 4.34
N LEU A 118 -18.44 3.53 4.12
CA LEU A 118 -18.69 2.55 5.19
C LEU A 118 -17.64 2.67 6.29
N MET A 119 -16.37 2.79 5.94
CA MET A 119 -15.28 2.89 6.91
C MET A 119 -15.41 4.13 7.79
N VAL A 120 -15.68 5.30 7.19
CA VAL A 120 -15.92 6.55 7.95
C VAL A 120 -17.16 6.43 8.82
N SER A 121 -18.23 5.84 8.30
CA SER A 121 -19.50 5.67 9.02
C SER A 121 -19.35 4.73 10.22
N LEU A 122 -18.67 3.60 10.06
CA LEU A 122 -18.35 2.68 11.17
C LEU A 122 -17.43 3.36 12.19
N GLY A 123 -16.40 4.08 11.74
CA GLY A 123 -15.50 4.81 12.63
C GLY A 123 -16.24 5.85 13.47
N LEU A 124 -17.12 6.63 12.85
CA LEU A 124 -17.91 7.64 13.54
C LEU A 124 -18.93 7.02 14.49
N TRP A 125 -19.58 5.92 14.08
CA TRP A 125 -20.54 5.20 14.93
C TRP A 125 -19.86 4.56 16.14
N LEU A 126 -18.74 3.86 15.95
CA LEU A 126 -18.01 3.20 17.02
C LEU A 126 -17.37 4.23 17.96
N GLY A 127 -16.80 5.30 17.41
CA GLY A 127 -16.26 6.41 18.19
C GLY A 127 -17.34 7.15 18.99
N GLY A 128 -18.52 7.36 18.38
CA GLY A 128 -19.68 7.95 19.06
C GLY A 128 -20.21 7.05 20.17
N GLN A 129 -20.34 5.75 19.93
CA GLN A 129 -20.80 4.78 20.93
C GLN A 129 -19.80 4.66 22.09
N ALA A 130 -18.50 4.66 21.81
CA ALA A 130 -17.47 4.69 22.84
C ALA A 130 -17.51 6.02 23.62
N GLY A 131 -17.57 7.16 22.95
CA GLY A 131 -17.61 8.48 23.58
C GLY A 131 -18.84 8.69 24.47
N LEU A 132 -20.02 8.30 23.99
CA LEU A 132 -21.26 8.36 24.78
C LEU A 132 -21.24 7.34 25.93
N GLY A 133 -20.74 6.13 25.71
CA GLY A 133 -20.57 5.11 26.75
C GLY A 133 -19.62 5.54 27.88
N LEU A 134 -18.62 6.38 27.58
CA LEU A 134 -17.71 6.94 28.58
C LEU A 134 -18.33 8.09 29.39
N LEU A 135 -19.34 8.77 28.86
CA LEU A 135 -20.05 9.87 29.55
C LEU A 135 -21.23 9.38 30.39
N GLN A 136 -21.80 8.21 30.06
CA GLN A 136 -22.86 7.56 30.83
C GLN A 136 -22.57 7.43 32.34
N PRO A 137 -21.40 6.95 32.81
CA PRO A 137 -21.12 6.83 34.25
C PRO A 137 -20.97 8.17 34.98
N VAL A 138 -20.78 9.28 34.26
CA VAL A 138 -20.71 10.64 34.83
C VAL A 138 -22.09 11.31 34.87
N LEU A 139 -23.01 10.93 33.99
CA LEU A 139 -24.36 11.53 33.94
C LEU A 139 -25.38 10.73 34.78
N ASP A 140 -25.10 9.46 35.06
CA ASP A 140 -25.92 8.60 35.92
C ASP A 140 -25.48 8.75 37.40
N PHE A 141 -25.64 9.95 37.96
CA PHE A 141 -25.58 10.10 39.41
C PHE A 141 -26.86 9.50 40.01
N PRO A 142 -26.75 8.60 41.01
CA PRO A 142 -27.93 8.03 41.65
C PRO A 142 -28.83 9.14 42.19
N ASN A 143 -30.07 9.20 41.68
CA ASN A 143 -31.13 10.01 42.26
C ASN A 143 -31.46 9.41 43.65
N PRO A 144 -31.40 10.19 44.76
CA PRO A 144 -31.53 9.65 46.12
C PRO A 144 -32.88 8.96 46.40
#